data_AF-I7BN19-F1
#
_entry.id   AF-I7BN19-F1
#
_cell.length_a   1.000
_cell.length_b   1.000
_cell.length_c   1.000
_cell.angle_alpha   90.00
_cell.angle_beta   90.00
_cell.angle_gamma   90.00
#
_symmetry.space_group_name_H-M   'P 1'
#
loop_
_entity.id
_entity.type
_entity.pdbx_description
1 polymer ?
#
loop_
_entity_poly.entity_id
_entity_poly.type
_entity_poly.pdbx_seq_one_letter_code
_entity_poly.pdbx_strand_id
1 'polypeptide(L)'
;MNSSDDGGYVYDPAAFDTDADEGDEPPHPATVDREFDWRGWVLVGVLCVAFLVAPAAIHLVPPGADGYRFALLILPLAPALLLAITAVWATTRP
;
A
#
# COMPACT_ATOMS: atom_id res chain seq x y z
N MET A 1 -53.51 -26.85 -3.03
CA MET A 1 -52.12 -27.37 -3.19
C MET A 1 -51.21 -26.16 -3.35
N ASN A 2 -50.21 -26.00 -2.48
CA ASN A 2 -49.17 -24.98 -2.60
C ASN A 2 -47.90 -25.69 -3.10
N SER A 3 -47.51 -25.45 -4.35
CA SER A 3 -46.32 -26.08 -4.95
C SER A 3 -45.11 -25.21 -4.63
N SER A 4 -44.07 -25.85 -4.08
CA SER A 4 -42.85 -25.25 -3.56
C SER A 4 -42.07 -24.49 -4.64
N ASP A 5 -42.10 -23.17 -4.58
CA ASP A 5 -41.12 -22.30 -5.21
C ASP A 5 -40.05 -22.00 -4.16
N ASP A 6 -39.22 -23.01 -3.88
CA ASP A 6 -38.07 -22.91 -2.97
C ASP A 6 -36.82 -23.36 -3.72
N GLY A 7 -36.70 -22.91 -4.97
CA GLY A 7 -35.46 -22.91 -5.73
C GLY A 7 -34.59 -21.77 -5.24
N GLY A 8 -34.14 -21.86 -3.98
CA GLY A 8 -33.21 -20.91 -3.38
C GLY A 8 -32.02 -20.73 -4.31
N TYR A 9 -31.82 -19.50 -4.77
CA TYR A 9 -30.71 -19.14 -5.65
C TYR A 9 -29.39 -19.37 -4.89
N VAL A 10 -28.77 -20.53 -5.11
CA VAL A 10 -27.45 -20.85 -4.55
C VAL A 10 -26.42 -20.25 -5.50
N TYR A 11 -25.81 -19.16 -5.06
CA TYR A 11 -24.67 -18.58 -5.75
C TYR A 11 -23.49 -19.55 -5.65
N ASP A 12 -23.15 -20.22 -6.76
CA ASP A 12 -21.94 -21.02 -6.89
C ASP A 12 -20.81 -20.15 -7.47
N PRO A 13 -19.81 -19.75 -6.68
CA PRO A 13 -18.70 -18.95 -7.18
C PRO A 13 -17.80 -19.70 -8.17
N ALA A 14 -17.85 -21.04 -8.22
CA ALA A 14 -17.04 -21.84 -9.14
C ALA A 14 -17.65 -21.96 -10.54
N ALA A 15 -18.95 -21.66 -10.70
CA ALA A 15 -19.62 -21.70 -12.00
C ALA A 15 -19.10 -20.63 -12.98
N PHE A 16 -18.44 -19.58 -12.48
CA PHE A 16 -17.84 -18.53 -13.31
C PHE A 16 -16.55 -18.97 -14.02
N ASP A 17 -15.85 -19.99 -13.51
CA ASP A 17 -14.56 -20.42 -14.07
C ASP A 17 -14.71 -21.38 -15.27
N THR A 18 -15.90 -21.97 -15.48
CA THR A 18 -16.06 -23.08 -16.45
C THR A 18 -16.65 -22.65 -17.80
N ASP A 19 -17.37 -21.52 -17.88
CA ASP A 19 -18.06 -21.06 -19.09
C ASP A 19 -17.65 -19.62 -19.53
N ALA A 20 -16.53 -19.09 -19.04
CA ALA A 20 -15.99 -17.83 -19.52
C ALA A 20 -15.41 -18.02 -20.93
N ASP A 21 -16.20 -17.61 -21.92
CA ASP A 21 -15.82 -17.43 -23.32
C ASP A 21 -14.40 -16.85 -23.40
N GLU A 22 -13.51 -17.57 -24.09
CA GLU A 22 -12.09 -17.26 -24.25
C GLU A 22 -11.92 -16.09 -25.23
N GLY A 23 -12.52 -14.94 -24.90
CA GLY A 23 -12.69 -13.83 -25.84
C GLY A 23 -13.04 -12.52 -25.14
N ASP A 24 -12.00 -11.74 -24.86
CA ASP A 24 -12.05 -10.29 -24.62
C ASP A 24 -12.52 -9.78 -23.24
N GLU A 25 -12.44 -10.60 -22.19
CA GLU A 25 -12.48 -10.08 -20.82
C GLU A 25 -11.13 -9.35 -20.54
N PRO A 26 -11.14 -8.05 -20.15
CA PRO A 26 -9.91 -7.35 -19.82
C PRO A 26 -9.20 -8.10 -18.69
N PRO A 27 -7.89 -8.36 -18.81
CA PRO A 27 -7.17 -9.18 -17.84
C PRO A 27 -7.40 -8.65 -16.43
N HIS A 28 -7.95 -9.52 -15.58
CA HIS A 28 -8.31 -9.18 -14.21
C HIS A 28 -7.08 -8.55 -13.50
N PRO A 29 -7.20 -7.42 -12.80
CA PRO A 29 -6.04 -6.69 -12.26
C PRO A 29 -5.21 -7.46 -11.22
N ALA A 30 -5.70 -8.63 -10.77
CA ALA A 30 -4.95 -9.57 -9.93
C ALA A 30 -4.16 -10.63 -10.72
N THR A 31 -4.44 -10.84 -12.02
CA THR A 31 -3.63 -11.71 -12.90
C THR A 31 -2.44 -10.99 -13.52
N VAL A 32 -2.37 -9.66 -13.37
CA VAL A 32 -1.18 -8.86 -13.71
C VAL A 32 -0.13 -9.07 -12.62
N ASP A 33 0.94 -9.80 -12.94
CA ASP A 33 2.08 -10.04 -12.06
C ASP A 33 2.75 -8.70 -11.69
N ARG A 34 2.38 -8.15 -10.52
CA ARG A 34 2.95 -6.92 -9.98
C ARG A 34 4.07 -7.29 -9.03
N GLU A 35 5.25 -7.50 -9.59
CA GLU A 35 6.45 -7.72 -8.78
C GLU A 35 6.81 -6.47 -7.96
N PHE A 36 7.34 -6.70 -6.76
CA PHE A 36 7.82 -5.63 -5.90
C PHE A 36 9.19 -5.15 -6.39
N ASP A 37 9.14 -4.14 -7.24
CA ASP A 37 10.33 -3.60 -7.91
C ASP A 37 11.15 -2.66 -7.00
N TRP A 38 12.29 -2.17 -7.50
CA TRP A 38 13.22 -1.28 -6.81
C TRP A 38 12.56 -0.01 -6.25
N ARG A 39 11.49 0.50 -6.89
CA ARG A 39 10.70 1.65 -6.39
C ARG A 39 10.01 1.32 -5.06
N GLY A 40 9.50 0.10 -4.92
CA GLY A 40 8.94 -0.40 -3.67
C GLY A 40 10.01 -0.46 -2.57
N TRP A 41 11.20 -0.95 -2.91
CA TRP A 41 12.32 -0.98 -1.97
C TRP A 41 12.80 0.40 -1.54
N VAL A 42 12.82 1.39 -2.45
CA VAL A 42 13.10 2.79 -2.09
C VAL A 42 12.08 3.30 -1.06
N LEU A 43 10.80 3.03 -1.29
CA LEU A 43 9.73 3.44 -0.36
C LEU A 43 9.91 2.81 1.02
N VAL A 44 10.25 1.52 1.08
CA VAL A 44 10.59 0.82 2.34
C VAL A 44 11.81 1.46 3.01
N GLY A 45 12.84 1.81 2.24
CA GLY A 45 14.01 2.50 2.76
C GLY A 45 13.66 3.84 3.44
N VAL A 46 12.85 4.66 2.78
CA VAL A 46 12.39 5.94 3.37
C VAL A 46 11.49 5.70 4.59
N LEU A 47 10.68 4.64 4.57
CA LEU A 47 9.84 4.25 5.71
C LEU A 47 10.70 3.94 6.94
N CYS A 48 11.79 3.18 6.77
CA CYS A 48 12.75 2.92 7.84
C CYS A 48 13.39 4.21 8.36
N VAL A 49 13.73 5.16 7.47
CA VAL A 49 14.25 6.47 7.90
C VAL A 49 13.22 7.24 8.74
N ALA A 50 11.96 7.25 8.32
CA ALA A 50 10.88 7.97 8.99
C ALA A 50 10.59 7.44 10.40
N PHE A 51 10.52 6.11 10.55
CA PHE A 51 10.01 5.48 11.78
C PHE A 51 11.10 4.93 12.70
N LEU A 52 12.33 4.71 12.21
CA LEU A 52 13.42 4.18 13.03
C LEU A 52 14.52 5.22 13.20
N VAL A 53 15.04 5.76 12.09
CA VAL A 53 16.20 6.66 12.14
C VAL A 53 15.85 7.99 12.80
N ALA A 54 14.74 8.63 12.41
CA ALA A 54 14.35 9.90 12.99
C ALA A 54 14.07 9.81 14.50
N PRO A 55 13.29 8.84 15.02
CA PRO A 55 13.10 8.66 16.46
C PRO A 55 14.39 8.30 17.20
N ALA A 56 15.21 7.39 16.64
CA ALA A 56 16.49 7.01 17.25
C ALA A 56 17.44 8.21 17.37
N ALA A 57 17.49 9.07 16.35
CA ALA A 57 18.31 10.28 16.36
C ALA A 57 17.90 11.27 17.46
N ILE A 58 16.59 11.51 17.65
CA ILE A 58 16.07 12.35 18.76
C ILE A 58 16.46 11.77 20.11
N HIS A 59 16.42 10.45 20.24
CA HIS A 59 16.67 9.77 21.50
C HIS A 59 18.16 9.74 21.87
N LEU A 60 19.05 9.47 20.90
CA LEU A 60 20.49 9.33 21.12
C LEU A 60 21.21 10.68 21.14
N VAL A 61 20.69 11.69 20.44
CA VAL A 61 21.26 13.04 20.37
C VAL A 61 20.19 14.05 20.75
N PRO A 62 19.82 14.13 22.04
CA PRO A 62 18.75 15.01 22.48
C PRO A 62 19.17 16.47 22.24
N PRO A 63 18.34 17.26 21.53
CA PRO A 63 18.58 18.69 21.43
C PRO A 63 18.38 19.35 22.79
N GLY A 64 19.05 20.48 23.03
CA GLY A 64 18.80 21.31 24.20
C GLY A 64 17.32 21.74 24.29
N ALA A 65 16.89 22.22 25.46
CA ALA A 65 15.48 22.52 25.76
C ALA A 65 14.77 23.36 24.67
N ASP A 66 15.46 24.34 24.09
CA ASP A 66 14.91 25.18 23.03
C ASP A 66 14.78 24.49 21.67
N GLY A 67 15.64 23.50 21.39
CA GLY A 67 15.70 22.76 20.14
C GLY A 67 14.73 21.58 20.06
N TYR A 68 14.15 21.16 21.17
CA TYR A 68 13.27 19.97 21.22
C TYR A 68 12.04 20.13 20.32
N ARG A 69 11.40 21.30 20.38
CA ARG A 69 10.27 21.68 19.53
C ARG A 69 10.61 21.63 18.03
N PHE A 70 11.80 22.08 17.65
CA PHE A 70 12.24 22.02 16.25
C PHE A 70 12.63 20.61 15.82
N ALA A 71 13.28 19.82 16.68
CA ALA A 71 13.63 18.43 16.36
C ALA A 71 12.38 17.55 16.24
N LEU A 72 11.42 17.69 17.16
CA LEU A 72 10.14 16.98 17.08
C LEU A 72 9.31 17.36 15.84
N LEU A 73 9.58 18.53 15.24
CA LEU A 73 8.87 18.98 14.05
C LEU A 73 9.63 18.61 12.77
N ILE A 74 10.85 19.13 12.61
CA ILE A 74 11.62 19.05 11.36
C ILE A 74 12.13 17.63 11.10
N LEU A 75 12.63 16.96 12.13
CA LEU A 75 13.26 15.65 11.97
C LEU A 75 12.28 14.55 11.55
N PRO A 76 11.02 14.49 12.02
CA PRO A 76 10.00 13.61 11.43
C PRO A 76 9.32 14.21 10.18
N LEU A 77 9.24 15.54 10.03
CA LEU A 77 8.63 16.16 8.85
C LEU A 77 9.44 15.90 7.57
N ALA A 78 10.77 15.98 7.64
CA ALA A 78 11.64 15.75 6.49
C ALA A 78 11.46 14.36 5.84
N PRO A 79 11.52 13.23 6.60
CA PRO A 79 11.28 11.92 6.03
C PRO A 79 9.80 11.69 5.67
N ALA A 80 8.85 12.36 6.33
CA ALA A 80 7.44 12.32 5.91
C ALA A 80 7.22 12.98 4.54
N LEU A 81 7.88 14.11 4.27
CA LEU A 81 7.82 14.77 2.96
C LEU A 81 8.48 13.88 1.89
N LEU A 82 9.62 13.27 2.19
CA LEU A 82 10.24 12.28 1.31
C LEU A 82 9.32 11.10 1.06
N LEU A 83 8.62 10.58 2.07
CA LEU A 83 7.63 9.50 1.90
C LEU A 83 6.51 9.93 0.96
N ALA A 84 5.96 11.13 1.12
CA ALA A 84 4.90 11.63 0.25
C ALA A 84 5.37 11.69 -1.21
N ILE A 85 6.56 12.25 -1.46
CA ILE A 85 7.13 12.37 -2.81
C ILE A 85 7.43 10.98 -3.40
N THR A 86 8.09 10.11 -2.63
CA THR A 86 8.48 8.77 -3.11
C THR A 86 7.28 7.85 -3.30
N ALA A 87 6.21 8.00 -2.52
CA ALA A 87 4.96 7.27 -2.72
C ALA A 87 4.27 7.67 -4.03
N VAL A 88 4.12 8.98 -4.28
CA VAL A 88 3.56 9.48 -5.55
C VAL A 88 4.41 8.97 -6.71
N TRP A 89 5.74 9.14 -6.62
CA TRP A 89 6.65 8.64 -7.63
C TRP A 89 6.55 7.12 -7.79
N ALA A 90 6.48 6.30 -6.75
CA ALA A 90 6.40 4.84 -6.88
C ALA A 90 5.15 4.38 -7.66
N THR A 91 4.07 5.17 -7.61
CA THR A 91 2.83 4.90 -8.35
C THR A 91 2.82 5.42 -9.79
N THR A 92 3.71 6.34 -10.17
CA THR A 92 3.82 6.81 -11.56
C THR A 92 4.57 5.80 -12.42
N ARG A 93 3.84 4.78 -12.90
CA ARG A 93 4.31 3.89 -13.97
C ARG A 93 4.32 4.68 -15.29
N PRO A 94 5.42 4.70 -16.08
CA PRO A 94 5.34 5.11 -17.47
C PRO A 94 4.44 4.15 -18.27
#